data_AF-A0A5K1A6E8-F1
#
_entry.id   AF-A0A5K1A6E8-F1
#
_cell.length_a   1.000
_cell.length_b   1.000
_cell.length_c   1.000
_cell.angle_alpha   90.00
_cell.angle_beta   90.00
_cell.angle_gamma   90.00
#
_symmetry.space_group_name_H-M   'P 1'
#
loop_
_entity.id
_entity.type
_entity.pdbx_description
1 polymer ?
#
loop_
_entity_poly.entity_id
_entity_poly.type
_entity_poly.pdbx_seq_one_letter_code
_entity_poly.pdbx_strand_id
1 'polypeptide(L)' 'LLVCLRTLIRKCVHGNCKRDEVQNLFPPEVSPEIRRLLTILLQKFQIEWQEDARDDK' A
#
# COMPACT_ATOMS: atom_id res chain seq x y z
N LEU A 1 -9.59 3.36 10.51
CA LEU A 1 -9.55 2.45 9.34
C LEU A 1 -9.18 3.17 8.04
N LEU A 2 -9.98 4.14 7.55
CA LEU A 2 -9.70 4.87 6.30
C LEU A 2 -8.34 5.63 6.32
N VAL A 3 -7.94 6.12 7.49
CA VAL A 3 -6.66 6.82 7.67
C VAL A 3 -5.46 5.89 7.45
N CYS A 4 -5.56 4.62 7.86
CA CYS A 4 -4.50 3.62 7.65
C CYS A 4 -4.35 3.32 6.15
N LEU A 5 -5.45 3.14 5.43
CA LEU A 5 -5.44 2.86 4.00
C LEU A 5 -4.86 4.03 3.21
N ARG A 6 -5.27 5.26 3.50
CA ARG A 6 -4.73 6.47 2.86
C ARG A 6 -3.22 6.60 3.07
N THR A 7 -2.74 6.28 4.26
CA THR A 7 -1.30 6.34 4.60
C THR A 7 -0.52 5.24 3.89
N LEU A 8 -1.09 4.03 3.78
CA LEU A 8 -0.52 2.91 3.05
C LEU A 8 -0.39 3.21 1.56
N ILE A 9 -1.45 3.71 0.92
CA ILE A 9 -1.42 4.07 -0.50
C ILE A 9 -0.36 5.14 -0.73
N ARG A 10 -0.32 6.19 0.10
CA ARG A 10 0.68 7.26 -0.04
C ARG A 10 2.11 6.73 0.10
N LYS A 11 2.39 5.83 1.06
CA LYS A 11 3.70 5.17 1.18
C LYS A 11 4.01 4.25 0.01
N CYS A 12 3.00 3.58 -0.56
CA CYS A 12 3.16 2.65 -1.67
C CYS A 12 3.51 3.37 -2.98
N VAL A 13 2.86 4.52 -3.20
CA VAL A 13 3.09 5.39 -4.37
C VAL A 13 4.45 6.08 -4.27
N HIS A 14 4.76 6.73 -3.15
CA HIS A 14 5.96 7.58 -3.04
C HIS A 14 7.21 6.83 -2.55
N GLY A 15 7.05 5.63 -2.00
CA GLY A 15 8.11 4.80 -1.46
C GLY A 15 8.29 3.51 -2.25
N ASN A 16 9.51 2.96 -2.22
CA ASN A 16 9.85 1.70 -2.87
C ASN A 16 9.28 0.52 -2.06
N CYS A 17 7.95 0.38 -2.08
CA CYS A 17 7.18 -0.47 -1.17
C CYS A 17 7.43 -1.96 -1.43
N LYS A 18 8.48 -2.51 -0.83
CA LYS A 18 8.76 -3.95 -0.91
C LYS A 18 7.68 -4.72 -0.14
N ARG A 19 7.38 -5.93 -0.61
CA ARG A 19 6.34 -6.82 -0.03
C ARG A 19 6.47 -6.96 1.50
N ASP A 20 7.70 -7.06 1.97
CA ASP A 20 8.02 -7.24 3.38
C ASP A 20 7.80 -5.96 4.20
N GLU A 21 7.98 -4.79 3.60
CA GLU A 21 7.69 -3.50 4.25
C GLU A 21 6.18 -3.29 4.38
N VAL A 22 5.41 -3.65 3.37
CA VAL A 22 3.93 -3.54 3.38
C VAL A 22 3.33 -4.37 4.51
N GLN A 23 3.80 -5.59 4.72
CA GLN A 23 3.29 -6.47 5.77
C GLN A 23 3.55 -5.94 7.19
N ASN A 24 4.66 -5.23 7.38
CA ASN A 24 5.03 -4.59 8.65
C ASN A 24 4.26 -3.29 8.94
N LEU A 25 3.54 -2.74 7.97
CA LEU A 25 2.73 -1.53 8.15
C LEU A 25 1.35 -1.82 8.74
N PHE A 26 0.94 -3.09 8.81
CA PHE A 26 -0.36 -3.48 9.35
C PHE A 26 -0.26 -3.82 10.85
N PRO A 27 -1.18 -3.31 11.67
CA PRO A 27 -1.17 -3.54 13.11
C PRO A 27 -1.78 -4.94 13.44
N PRO A 28 -1.33 -5.61 14.53
CA PRO A 28 -1.61 -7.03 14.84
C PRO A 28 -3.10 -7.41 14.89
N GLU A 29 -3.97 -6.44 15.04
CA GLU A 29 -5.43 -6.58 15.07
C GLU A 29 -6.01 -6.85 13.66
N VAL A 30 -5.25 -6.57 12.60
CA VAL A 30 -5.65 -6.87 11.22
C VAL A 30 -5.35 -8.33 10.89
N SER A 31 -6.40 -9.07 10.55
CA SER A 31 -6.33 -10.48 10.11
C SER A 31 -5.24 -10.72 9.04
N PRO A 32 -4.53 -11.86 9.10
CA PRO A 32 -3.54 -12.25 8.09
C PRO A 32 -4.11 -12.28 6.67
N GLU A 33 -5.34 -12.76 6.49
CA GLU A 33 -6.04 -12.78 5.20
C GLU A 33 -6.16 -11.36 4.62
N ILE A 34 -6.58 -10.40 5.46
CA ILE A 34 -6.80 -9.01 5.05
C ILE A 34 -5.46 -8.36 4.70
N ARG A 35 -4.42 -8.57 5.51
CA ARG A 35 -3.08 -8.06 5.19
C ARG A 35 -2.57 -8.58 3.87
N ARG A 36 -2.75 -9.89 3.62
CA ARG A 36 -2.32 -10.54 2.38
C ARG A 36 -3.05 -9.95 1.18
N LEU A 37 -4.37 -9.83 1.24
CA LEU A 37 -5.18 -9.22 0.18
C LEU A 37 -4.78 -7.76 -0.08
N LEU A 38 -4.61 -6.97 0.98
CA LEU A 38 -4.18 -5.57 0.85
C LEU A 38 -2.77 -5.47 0.25
N THR A 39 -1.84 -6.34 0.65
CA THR A 39 -0.49 -6.37 0.06
C THR A 39 -0.54 -6.66 -1.44
N ILE A 40 -1.35 -7.64 -1.85
CA ILE A 40 -1.52 -7.99 -3.27
C ILE A 40 -2.12 -6.82 -4.05
N LEU A 41 -3.17 -6.20 -3.52
CA LEU A 41 -3.83 -5.06 -4.18
C LEU A 41 -2.88 -3.87 -4.30
N LEU A 42 -2.22 -3.48 -3.22
CA LEU A 42 -1.28 -2.35 -3.21
C LEU A 42 -0.15 -2.55 -4.22
N GLN A 43 0.42 -3.77 -4.30
CA GLN A 43 1.47 -4.07 -5.27
C GLN A 43 0.95 -4.08 -6.71
N LYS A 44 -0.26 -4.59 -6.94
CA LYS A 44 -0.86 -4.65 -8.29
C LYS A 44 -1.04 -3.26 -8.89
N PHE A 45 -1.48 -2.29 -8.09
CA PHE A 45 -1.77 -0.94 -8.55
C PHE A 45 -0.63 0.05 -8.32
N GLN A 46 0.52 -0.39 -7.79
CA GLN A 46 1.62 0.49 -7.43
C GLN A 46 2.15 1.29 -8.61
N ILE A 47 2.36 0.64 -9.76
CA ILE A 47 2.92 1.28 -10.96
C ILE A 47 1.94 2.31 -11.51
N GLU A 48 0.68 1.93 -11.69
CA GLU A 48 -0.40 2.81 -12.18
C GLU A 48 -0.52 4.06 -11.30
N TRP A 49 -0.58 3.90 -9.98
CA TRP A 49 -0.66 5.04 -9.07
C TRP A 49 0.62 5.88 -9.03
N GLN A 50 1.78 5.30 -9.31
CA GLN A 50 3.03 6.06 -9.46
C GLN A 50 3.04 6.90 -10.74
N GLU A 51 2.48 6.38 -11.82
CA GLU A 51 2.30 7.11 -13.08
C GLU A 51 1.29 8.25 -12.89
N ASP A 52 0.11 7.96 -12.35
CA ASP A 52 -0.91 8.98 -12.03
C ASP A 52 -0.33 10.10 -11.14
N ALA A 53 0.41 9.75 -10.09
CA ALA A 53 1.01 10.74 -9.19
C ALA A 53 2.17 11.53 -9.81
N ARG A 54 2.78 11.03 -10.90
CA ARG A 54 3.79 11.75 -11.67
C ARG A 54 3.17 12.69 -12.70
N ASP A 55 2.02 12.33 -13.24
CA ASP A 55 1.29 13.13 -14.24
C ASP A 55 0.47 14.26 -13.58
N ASP A 56 0.13 14.12 -12.29
CA ASP A 56 -0.47 15.18 -11.45
C ASP A 56 0.52 16.32 -11.05
N LYS A 57 1.72 16.39 -11.66
CA LYS A 57 2.77 17.40 -11.36
C LYS A 57 2.85 18.56 -12.35
#